data_AF-A0A9D7BV54-F1
#
_entry.id   AF-A0A9D7BV54-F1
#
_cell.length_a   1.000
_cell.length_b   1.000
_cell.length_c   1.000
_cell.angle_alpha   90.00
_cell.angle_beta   90.00
_cell.angle_gamma   90.00
#
_symmetry.space_group_name_H-M   'P 1'
#
loop_
_entity.id
_entity.type
_entity.pdbx_description
1 polymer ?
#
loop_
_entity_poly.entity_id
_entity_poly.type
_entity_poly.pdbx_seq_one_letter_code
_entity_poly.pdbx_strand_id
1 'polypeptide(L)'
;MNITTSEVQRGSSVSLEKLAIALQQEVGAGKNRKVLDFREAYLLIEQHLASNGTQKSACDSFNAAFGYKLHQPQFRKLLSAERKSRSETGDALACVACGQRLAMPCDALANENSDAE
;
A
#
# COMPACT_ATOMS: atom_id res chain seq x y z
N MET A 1 14.40 54.01 6.89
CA MET A 1 13.64 53.12 7.78
C MET A 1 13.25 51.91 6.95
N ASN A 2 13.94 50.80 7.11
CA ASN A 2 13.98 49.70 6.15
C ASN A 2 13.52 48.47 6.92
N ILE A 3 12.21 48.27 7.00
CA ILE A 3 11.64 47.15 7.75
C ILE A 3 12.02 45.85 7.04
N THR A 4 12.67 44.99 7.81
CA THR A 4 13.22 43.68 7.48
C THR A 4 12.14 42.74 6.93
N THR A 5 12.08 42.62 5.59
CA THR A 5 11.32 41.55 4.89
C THR A 5 11.76 40.14 5.31
N SER A 6 12.92 40.01 5.98
CA SER A 6 13.53 38.74 6.40
C SER A 6 12.86 38.05 7.59
N GLU A 7 12.00 38.73 8.35
CA GLU A 7 11.38 38.17 9.57
C GLU A 7 10.05 37.46 9.27
N VAL A 8 9.29 37.96 8.30
CA VAL A 8 8.02 37.35 7.84
C VAL A 8 8.27 35.99 7.16
N GLN A 9 9.38 35.85 6.43
CA GLN A 9 9.79 34.60 5.78
C GLN A 9 10.07 33.48 6.81
N ARG A 10 10.67 33.83 7.96
CA ARG A 10 11.13 32.87 8.97
C ARG A 10 9.98 32.33 9.82
N GLY A 11 9.04 33.20 10.22
CA GLY A 11 7.82 32.79 10.94
C GLY A 11 6.89 31.89 10.09
N SER A 12 6.83 32.14 8.78
CA SER A 12 6.10 31.31 7.83
C SER A 12 6.72 29.89 7.71
N SER A 13 8.05 29.78 7.63
CA SER A 13 8.74 28.48 7.54
C SER A 13 8.51 27.58 8.77
N VAL A 14 8.57 28.13 9.98
CA VAL A 14 8.33 27.37 11.23
C VAL A 14 6.86 26.93 11.35
N SER A 15 5.93 27.76 10.88
CA SER A 15 4.50 27.44 10.91
C SER A 15 4.16 26.33 9.89
N LEU A 16 4.79 26.37 8.72
CA LEU A 16 4.68 25.32 7.70
C LEU A 16 5.30 24.00 8.16
N GLU A 17 6.45 24.05 8.84
CA GLU A 17 7.12 22.87 9.37
C GLU A 17 6.29 22.21 10.49
N LYS A 18 5.70 23.01 11.39
CA LYS A 18 4.74 22.52 12.39
C LYS A 18 3.50 21.89 11.77
N LEU A 19 2.97 22.48 10.69
CA LEU A 19 1.85 21.92 9.95
C LEU A 19 2.22 20.59 9.28
N ALA A 20 3.40 20.51 8.65
CA ALA A 20 3.89 19.27 8.05
C ALA A 20 4.02 18.15 9.08
N ILE A 21 4.57 18.44 10.26
CA ILE A 21 4.68 17.48 11.36
C ILE A 21 3.30 17.05 11.85
N ALA A 22 2.36 17.97 12.05
CA ALA A 22 1.01 17.66 12.51
C ALA A 22 0.24 16.77 11.52
N LEU A 23 0.32 17.07 10.21
CA LEU A 23 -0.29 16.27 9.15
C LEU A 23 0.36 14.88 9.05
N GLN A 24 1.68 14.79 9.21
CA GLN A 24 2.38 13.51 9.19
C GLN A 24 2.06 12.64 10.42
N GLN A 25 1.84 13.27 11.58
CA GLN A 25 1.37 12.60 12.80
C GLN A 25 -0.08 12.10 12.67
N GLU A 26 -0.96 12.85 12.00
CA GLU A 26 -2.33 12.45 11.72
C GLU A 26 -2.39 11.23 10.78
N VAL A 27 -1.53 11.20 9.75
CA VAL A 27 -1.34 10.02 8.90
C VAL A 27 -0.79 8.83 9.69
N GLY A 28 -0.01 9.07 10.75
CA GLY A 28 0.52 8.03 11.64
C GLY A 28 -0.44 7.49 12.70
N ALA A 29 -1.61 8.10 12.90
CA ALA A 29 -2.56 7.76 13.96
C ALA A 29 -3.28 6.42 13.72
N GLY A 30 -2.64 5.31 14.10
CA GLY A 30 -3.22 4.01 14.44
C GLY A 30 -3.86 3.18 13.31
N LYS A 31 -4.86 3.71 12.62
CA LYS A 31 -5.58 2.99 11.54
C LYS A 31 -4.81 3.00 10.22
N ASN A 32 -4.14 4.12 9.92
CA ASN A 32 -3.34 4.27 8.71
C ASN A 32 -1.98 3.58 8.80
N ARG A 33 -1.34 3.55 9.98
CA ARG A 33 -0.03 2.90 10.16
C ARG A 33 -0.03 1.43 9.75
N LYS A 34 -1.08 0.69 10.11
CA LYS A 34 -1.26 -0.69 9.65
C LYS A 34 -1.33 -0.82 8.12
N VAL A 35 -2.01 0.11 7.46
CA VAL A 35 -2.13 0.12 5.99
C VAL A 35 -0.78 0.47 5.36
N LEU A 36 -0.03 1.39 5.95
CA LEU A 36 1.33 1.75 5.52
C LEU A 36 2.30 0.57 5.68
N ASP A 37 2.31 -0.07 6.85
CA ASP A 37 3.15 -1.25 7.11
C ASP A 37 2.77 -2.42 6.16
N PHE A 38 1.48 -2.60 5.89
CA PHE A 38 1.01 -3.58 4.91
C PHE A 38 1.47 -3.25 3.48
N ARG A 39 1.43 -1.98 3.09
CA ARG A 39 1.93 -1.49 1.80
C ARG A 39 3.41 -1.74 1.61
N GLU A 40 4.20 -1.51 2.66
CA GLU A 40 5.63 -1.79 2.67
C GLU A 40 5.91 -3.29 2.53
N ALA A 41 5.16 -4.13 3.26
CA ALA A 41 5.31 -5.58 3.21
C ALA A 41 4.70 -6.25 1.96
N TYR A 42 3.93 -5.52 1.15
CA TYR A 42 3.08 -6.08 0.10
C TYR A 42 3.85 -6.93 -0.93
N LEU A 43 5.02 -6.46 -1.38
CA LEU A 43 5.84 -7.20 -2.34
C LEU A 43 6.29 -8.56 -1.80
N LEU A 44 6.69 -8.61 -0.52
CA LEU A 44 7.12 -9.83 0.15
C LEU A 44 5.95 -10.79 0.32
N ILE A 45 4.77 -10.27 0.65
CA ILE A 45 3.53 -11.06 0.77
C ILE A 45 3.17 -11.68 -0.57
N GLU A 46 3.15 -10.90 -1.66
CA GLU A 46 2.84 -11.40 -2.99
C GLU A 46 3.86 -12.42 -3.49
N GLN A 47 5.14 -12.19 -3.24
CA GLN A 47 6.20 -13.16 -3.56
C GLN A 47 6.00 -14.49 -2.84
N HIS A 48 5.67 -14.45 -1.55
CA HIS A 48 5.37 -15.65 -0.77
C HIS A 48 4.18 -16.41 -1.34
N LEU A 49 3.10 -15.69 -1.68
CA LEU A 49 1.90 -16.29 -2.29
C LEU A 49 2.18 -16.88 -3.68
N ALA A 50 3.01 -16.24 -4.49
CA ALA A 50 3.44 -16.76 -5.79
C ALA A 50 4.32 -18.02 -5.67
N SER A 51 5.03 -18.18 -4.54
CA SER A 51 5.93 -19.31 -4.27
C SER A 51 5.24 -20.48 -3.55
N ASN A 52 3.94 -20.70 -3.80
CA ASN A 52 3.08 -21.69 -3.12
C ASN A 52 2.86 -21.43 -1.61
N GLY A 53 3.13 -20.23 -1.12
CA GLY A 53 2.81 -19.84 0.25
C GLY A 53 1.31 -19.65 0.47
N THR A 54 0.84 -19.88 1.70
CA THR A 54 -0.57 -19.68 2.05
C THR A 54 -0.82 -18.29 2.61
N GLN A 55 -2.00 -17.71 2.36
CA GLN A 55 -2.42 -16.44 2.97
C GLN A 55 -2.43 -16.48 4.50
N LYS A 56 -2.68 -17.66 5.09
CA LYS A 56 -2.56 -17.87 6.54
C LYS A 56 -1.13 -17.62 7.00
N SER A 57 -0.16 -18.31 6.41
CA SER A 57 1.26 -18.14 6.76
C SER A 57 1.77 -16.72 6.52
N ALA A 58 1.33 -16.05 5.45
CA ALA A 58 1.67 -14.65 5.21
C ALA A 58 1.10 -13.72 6.30
N CYS A 59 -0.15 -13.95 6.73
CA CYS A 59 -0.78 -13.20 7.81
C CYS A 59 -0.05 -13.39 9.15
N ASP A 60 0.31 -14.64 9.47
CA ASP A 60 1.02 -14.98 10.71
C ASP A 60 2.43 -14.34 10.72
N SER A 61 3.16 -14.41 9.61
CA SER A 61 4.46 -13.76 9.45
C SER A 61 4.36 -12.23 9.51
N PHE A 62 3.36 -11.62 8.88
CA PHE A 62 3.12 -10.18 8.96
C PHE A 62 2.83 -9.72 10.39
N ASN A 63 1.97 -10.46 11.10
CA ASN A 63 1.67 -10.20 12.50
C ASN A 63 2.92 -10.28 13.38
N ALA A 64 3.76 -11.30 13.17
CA ALA A 64 5.00 -11.48 13.91
C ALA A 64 6.02 -10.36 13.63
N ALA A 65 6.19 -9.96 12.37
CA ALA A 65 7.18 -8.96 11.97
C ALA A 65 6.81 -7.53 12.43
N PHE A 66 5.54 -7.15 12.33
CA PHE A 66 5.07 -5.79 12.63
C PHE A 66 4.36 -5.66 13.99
N GLY A 67 4.27 -6.74 14.76
CA GLY A 67 3.65 -6.74 16.09
C GLY A 67 2.12 -6.59 16.07
N TYR A 68 1.47 -6.99 14.97
CA TYR A 68 0.01 -6.92 14.83
C TYR A 68 -0.68 -8.21 15.27
N LYS A 69 -2.00 -8.11 15.52
CA LYS A 69 -2.90 -9.24 15.76
C LYS A 69 -4.03 -9.23 14.73
N LEU A 70 -3.68 -9.24 13.44
CA LEU A 70 -4.68 -9.31 12.37
C LEU A 70 -5.28 -10.71 12.29
N HIS A 71 -6.60 -10.75 12.13
CA HIS A 71 -7.30 -11.98 11.76
C HIS A 71 -7.30 -12.14 10.23
N GLN A 72 -7.36 -13.40 9.75
CA GLN A 72 -7.33 -13.70 8.32
C GLN A 72 -8.35 -12.94 7.46
N PRO A 73 -9.61 -12.70 7.89
CA PRO A 73 -10.55 -11.90 7.09
C PRO A 73 -10.10 -10.44 6.94
N GLN A 74 -9.44 -9.87 7.95
CA GLN A 74 -8.91 -8.50 7.89
C GLN A 74 -7.69 -8.44 6.98
N PHE A 75 -6.80 -9.43 7.08
CA PHE A 75 -5.64 -9.54 6.20
C PHE A 75 -6.06 -9.66 4.72
N ARG A 76 -7.06 -10.49 4.43
CA ARG A 76 -7.63 -10.62 3.08
C ARG A 76 -8.18 -9.30 2.55
N LYS A 77 -8.88 -8.53 3.39
CA LYS A 77 -9.37 -7.19 3.01
C LYS A 77 -8.22 -6.24 2.65
N LEU A 78 -7.14 -6.22 3.44
CA LEU A 78 -5.96 -5.40 3.16
C LEU A 78 -5.31 -5.82 1.83
N LEU A 79 -5.14 -7.12 1.61
CA LEU A 79 -4.57 -7.67 0.38
C LEU A 79 -5.39 -7.29 -0.85
N SER A 80 -6.71 -7.47 -0.81
CA SER A 80 -7.60 -7.11 -1.91
C SER A 80 -7.64 -5.60 -2.16
N ALA A 81 -7.65 -4.78 -1.10
CA ALA A 81 -7.64 -3.33 -1.24
C ALA A 81 -6.36 -2.82 -1.89
N GLU A 82 -5.20 -3.36 -1.49
CA GLU A 82 -3.91 -2.99 -2.05
C GLU A 82 -3.75 -3.45 -3.51
N ARG A 83 -4.17 -4.70 -3.83
CA ARG A 83 -4.24 -5.20 -5.21
C ARG A 83 -5.09 -4.29 -6.10
N LYS A 84 -6.27 -3.90 -5.63
CA LYS A 84 -7.18 -2.99 -6.34
C LYS A 84 -6.54 -1.62 -6.57
N SER A 85 -5.98 -1.01 -5.52
CA SER A 85 -5.29 0.29 -5.61
C SER A 85 -4.18 0.28 -6.67
N ARG A 86 -3.40 -0.80 -6.76
CA ARG A 86 -2.31 -0.94 -7.74
C ARG A 86 -2.80 -1.21 -9.16
N SER A 87 -3.90 -1.97 -9.30
CA SER A 87 -4.55 -2.14 -10.60
C SER A 87 -5.09 -0.82 -11.16
N GLU A 88 -5.63 0.06 -10.31
CA GLU A 88 -6.15 1.38 -10.70
C GLU A 88 -5.02 2.36 -11.03
N THR A 89 -3.88 2.24 -10.36
CA THR A 89 -2.69 3.08 -10.59
C THR A 89 -1.87 2.61 -11.81
N GLY A 90 -2.20 1.45 -12.40
CA GLY A 90 -1.44 0.85 -13.49
C GLY A 90 -0.12 0.21 -13.05
N ASP A 91 0.11 0.11 -11.74
CA ASP A 91 1.33 -0.44 -11.13
C ASP A 91 1.19 -1.96 -10.99
N ALA A 92 0.99 -2.62 -12.14
CA ALA A 92 0.86 -4.07 -12.22
C ALA A 92 2.18 -4.72 -11.80
N LEU A 93 2.20 -5.37 -10.64
CA LEU A 93 3.42 -5.94 -10.09
C LEU A 93 4.01 -7.00 -11.03
N ALA A 94 5.25 -6.80 -11.44
CA ALA A 94 6.12 -7.88 -11.87
C ALA A 94 6.82 -8.44 -10.62
N CYS A 95 6.83 -9.76 -10.46
CA CYS A 95 7.62 -10.40 -9.42
C CYS A 95 9.10 -10.09 -9.68
N VAL A 96 9.79 -9.47 -8.72
CA VAL A 96 11.21 -9.08 -8.87
C VAL A 96 12.13 -10.31 -9.01
N ALA A 97 11.71 -11.48 -8.53
CA ALA A 97 12.49 -12.71 -8.59
C ALA A 97 12.33 -13.52 -9.90
N CYS A 98 11.17 -13.46 -10.55
CA CYS A 98 10.92 -14.24 -11.78
C CYS A 98 10.46 -13.39 -12.98
N GLY A 99 10.30 -12.08 -12.83
CA GLY A 99 9.84 -11.16 -13.87
C GLY A 99 8.41 -11.39 -14.35
N GLN A 100 7.72 -12.45 -13.90
CA GLN A 100 6.34 -12.71 -14.27
C GLN A 100 5.45 -11.63 -13.68
N ARG A 101 4.56 -11.08 -14.52
CA ARG A 101 3.42 -10.31 -14.04
C ARG A 101 2.68 -11.18 -13.04
N LEU A 102 2.57 -10.70 -11.80
CA LEU A 102 1.72 -11.32 -10.80
C LEU A 102 0.30 -11.13 -11.32
N ALA A 103 -0.19 -12.14 -12.05
CA ALA A 103 -1.47 -12.07 -12.73
C ALA A 103 -2.53 -11.71 -11.68
N MET A 104 -3.19 -10.58 -11.92
CA MET A 104 -4.49 -10.36 -11.32
C MET A 104 -5.36 -11.58 -11.64
N PRO A 105 -6.08 -12.18 -10.67
CA PRO A 105 -7.23 -13.00 -11.04
C PRO A 105 -8.22 -12.04 -11.70
N CYS A 106 -8.15 -12.00 -13.02
CA CYS A 106 -9.10 -11.33 -13.87
C CYS A 106 -10.39 -12.17 -13.80
N ASP A 107 -11.25 -11.89 -12.84
CA ASP A 107 -12.67 -12.26 -12.90
C ASP A 107 -13.38 -11.37 -13.94
N ALA A 108 -12.86 -11.40 -15.16
CA ALA A 108 -13.47 -10.82 -16.34
C ALA A 108 -13.33 -11.83 -17.49
N LEU A 109 -14.04 -12.94 -17.37
CA LEU A 109 -14.57 -13.59 -18.57
C LEU A 109 -15.77 -12.74 -19.03
N ALA A 110 -15.46 -11.60 -19.64
CA ALA A 110 -16.30 -11.10 -20.71
C ALA A 110 -16.26 -12.18 -21.81
N ASN A 111 -17.37 -12.88 -21.95
CA ASN A 111 -17.61 -13.90 -22.96
C ASN A 111 -17.59 -13.23 -24.35
N GLU A 112 -16.40 -13.11 -24.93
CA GLU A 112 -16.22 -12.95 -26.36
C GLU A 112 -16.33 -14.33 -27.00
N ASN A 113 -17.48 -14.61 -27.61
CA ASN A 113 -17.56 -15.57 -28.70
C ASN A 113 -18.32 -14.88 -29.85
N SER A 114 -17.53 -14.29 -30.73
CA SER A 114 -17.88 -14.09 -32.14
C SER A 114 -17.54 -15.38 -32.89
N ASP A 115 -18.52 -15.98 -33.55
CA ASP A 115 -18.36 -16.88 -34.71
C ASP A 115 -19.72 -16.80 -35.44
N ALA A 116 -19.87 -16.03 -36.51
CA ALA A 116 -19.40 -16.28 -37.87
C ALA A 116 -20.04 -17.54 -38.49
N GLU A 117 -21.29 -17.43 -38.97
CA GLU A 117 -21.70 -17.84 -40.32
C GLU A 117 -23.06 -17.23 -40.72
#